data_AF-A0A934IXY5-F1
#
_entry.id   AF-A0A934IXY5-F1
#
_cell.length_a   1.000
_cell.length_b   1.000
_cell.length_c   1.000
_cell.angle_alpha   90.00
_cell.angle_beta   90.00
_cell.angle_gamma   90.00
#
_symmetry.space_group_name_H-M   'P 1'
#
loop_
_entity.id
_entity.type
_entity.pdbx_description
1 polymer ?
#
loop_
_entity_poly.entity_id
_entity_poly.type
_entity_poly.pdbx_seq_one_letter_code
_entity_poly.pdbx_strand_id
1 'polypeptide(L)'
;MRHIALITFAAATLLPALPALSQEAQCFQNEDYLVIAQERVAEVGTDFIIRPPARGKIACVFATQDGDVRIGEPEDPIYYRGLAGPYLVLERSTGPDGSLVIYDLDAGAFAPIIDVPADDDVLVDDQQVVYWERTDQGTAENCPDFAEHQSAGFGSVISEQRVFEVATGTISASGEWHCTNTQ
;
A
#
# COMPACT_ATOMS: atom_id res chain seq x y z
N MET A 1 69.65 -7.03 35.57
CA MET A 1 68.53 -7.92 35.18
C MET A 1 67.53 -7.08 34.40
N ARG A 2 67.06 -7.62 33.26
CA ARG A 2 66.41 -6.90 32.14
C ARG A 2 65.00 -6.40 32.46
N HIS A 3 64.70 -5.15 32.09
CA HIS A 3 63.34 -4.62 31.98
C HIS A 3 62.77 -4.97 30.60
N ILE A 4 61.60 -5.60 30.56
CA ILE A 4 60.85 -5.90 29.33
C ILE A 4 59.64 -4.96 29.31
N ALA A 5 59.62 -4.06 28.34
CA ALA A 5 58.45 -3.21 28.05
C ALA A 5 57.55 -3.96 27.05
N LEU A 6 56.29 -4.20 27.44
CA LEU A 6 55.24 -4.72 26.57
C LEU A 6 54.59 -3.55 25.83
N ILE A 7 54.62 -3.58 24.50
CA ILE A 7 53.88 -2.65 23.63
C ILE A 7 52.62 -3.38 23.16
N THR A 8 51.45 -2.89 23.58
CA THR A 8 50.14 -3.42 23.19
C THR A 8 49.70 -2.75 21.88
N PHE A 9 49.68 -3.51 20.79
CA PHE A 9 49.09 -3.07 19.52
C PHE A 9 47.57 -3.24 19.58
N ALA A 10 46.82 -2.13 19.62
CA ALA A 10 45.38 -2.12 19.41
C ALA A 10 45.10 -2.17 17.90
N ALA A 11 44.65 -3.32 17.40
CA ALA A 11 44.21 -3.49 16.02
C ALA A 11 42.80 -2.91 15.87
N ALA A 12 42.68 -1.76 15.21
CA ALA A 12 41.40 -1.18 14.81
C ALA A 12 40.84 -1.97 13.62
N THR A 13 39.81 -2.77 13.86
CA THR A 13 39.06 -3.46 12.80
C THR A 13 38.15 -2.47 12.08
N LEU A 14 38.53 -2.09 10.87
CA LEU A 14 37.66 -1.40 9.91
C LEU A 14 36.64 -2.41 9.38
N LEU A 15 35.40 -2.34 9.89
CA LEU A 15 34.26 -3.01 9.29
C LEU A 15 33.88 -2.25 8.00
N PRO A 16 33.84 -2.90 6.83
CA PRO A 16 33.32 -2.27 5.63
C PRO A 16 31.80 -2.05 5.81
N ALA A 17 31.36 -0.80 5.67
CA ALA A 17 29.94 -0.49 5.56
C ALA A 17 29.43 -1.12 4.26
N LEU A 18 28.63 -2.19 4.38
CA LEU A 18 27.89 -2.70 3.25
C LEU A 18 26.94 -1.60 2.77
N PRO A 19 26.85 -1.31 1.46
CA PRO A 19 25.84 -0.41 0.96
C PRO A 19 24.48 -0.99 1.34
N ALA A 20 23.71 -0.23 2.11
CA ALA A 20 22.29 -0.53 2.29
C ALA A 20 21.68 -0.46 0.90
N LEU A 21 21.22 -1.60 0.39
CA LEU A 21 20.47 -1.67 -0.86
C LEU A 21 19.12 -1.00 -0.59
N SER A 22 19.08 0.33 -0.75
CA SER A 22 17.82 1.04 -0.94
C SER A 22 17.10 0.38 -2.11
N GLN A 23 15.87 -0.06 -1.91
CA GLN A 23 15.03 -0.43 -3.05
C GLN A 23 14.93 0.78 -3.99
N GLU A 24 15.05 0.51 -5.29
CA GLU A 24 14.90 1.56 -6.30
C GLU A 24 13.46 2.08 -6.28
N ALA A 25 13.30 3.39 -6.50
CA ALA A 25 11.98 3.99 -6.57
C ALA A 25 11.21 3.42 -7.78
N GLN A 26 9.92 3.22 -7.61
CA GLN A 26 8.99 2.84 -8.67
C GLN A 26 8.15 4.06 -9.04
N CYS A 27 7.83 4.20 -10.33
CA CYS A 27 7.07 5.36 -10.81
C CYS A 27 5.86 4.93 -11.63
N PHE A 28 4.75 5.56 -11.33
CA PHE A 28 3.46 5.34 -11.97
C PHE A 28 2.93 6.70 -12.42
N GLN A 29 2.46 6.80 -13.65
CA GLN A 29 2.00 8.08 -14.20
C GLN A 29 0.80 7.87 -15.12
N ASN A 30 -0.14 8.80 -15.05
CA ASN A 30 -1.21 8.99 -16.02
C ASN A 30 -1.19 10.44 -16.56
N GLU A 31 -2.29 10.90 -17.13
CA GLU A 31 -2.39 12.27 -17.68
C GLU A 31 -2.42 13.37 -16.61
N ASP A 32 -2.76 13.03 -15.37
CA ASP A 32 -3.03 13.98 -14.29
C ASP A 32 -1.92 14.01 -13.23
N TYR A 33 -1.26 12.87 -12.97
CA TYR A 33 -0.34 12.71 -11.86
C TYR A 33 0.84 11.78 -12.16
N LEU A 34 1.96 12.08 -11.50
CA LEU A 34 3.10 11.19 -11.31
C LEU A 34 3.18 10.80 -9.83
N VAL A 35 3.23 9.49 -9.60
CA VAL A 35 3.39 8.84 -8.29
C VAL A 35 4.77 8.19 -8.26
N ILE A 36 5.59 8.56 -7.28
CA ILE A 36 6.90 7.96 -7.04
C ILE A 36 6.81 7.21 -5.71
N ALA A 37 6.98 5.90 -5.75
CA ALA A 37 6.86 4.99 -4.62
C ALA A 37 8.25 4.50 -4.20
N GLN A 38 8.52 4.46 -2.90
CA GLN A 38 9.74 3.86 -2.35
C GLN A 38 9.38 3.01 -1.13
N GLU A 39 9.59 1.70 -1.25
CA GLU A 39 9.41 0.77 -0.13
C GLU A 39 10.44 1.07 0.96
N ARG A 40 10.00 1.01 2.21
CA ARG A 40 10.87 1.28 3.37
C ARG A 40 11.78 0.07 3.61
N VAL A 41 13.04 0.34 4.00
CA VAL A 41 14.06 -0.70 4.18
C VAL A 41 13.98 -1.37 5.57
N ALA A 42 13.56 -0.62 6.59
CA ALA A 42 13.57 -1.05 7.98
C ALA A 42 12.17 -1.10 8.62
N GLU A 43 11.13 -0.76 7.86
CA GLU A 43 9.75 -0.61 8.30
C GLU A 43 8.83 -1.21 7.24
N VAL A 44 7.59 -1.52 7.63
CA VAL A 44 6.56 -1.96 6.69
C VAL A 44 6.00 -0.78 5.90
N GLY A 45 5.52 -1.05 4.68
CA GLY A 45 4.86 -0.07 3.83
C GLY A 45 5.79 0.72 2.90
N THR A 46 5.18 1.69 2.23
CA THR A 46 5.77 2.44 1.12
C THR A 46 5.56 3.92 1.36
N ASP A 47 6.62 4.72 1.14
CA ASP A 47 6.48 6.17 1.05
C ASP A 47 6.15 6.57 -0.39
N PHE A 48 5.25 7.54 -0.53
CA PHE A 48 4.82 8.07 -1.82
C PHE A 48 5.08 9.57 -1.94
N ILE A 49 5.54 9.98 -3.11
CA ILE A 49 5.57 11.37 -3.55
C ILE A 49 4.63 11.51 -4.74
N ILE A 50 3.68 12.44 -4.64
CA ILE A 50 2.71 12.76 -5.69
C ILE A 50 3.01 14.16 -6.22
N ARG A 51 3.03 14.30 -7.55
CA ARG A 51 3.31 15.57 -8.23
C ARG A 51 2.68 15.63 -9.61
N PRO A 52 2.67 16.79 -10.29
CA PRO A 52 2.21 16.90 -11.66
C PRO A 52 2.94 15.94 -12.61
N PRO A 53 2.31 15.52 -13.71
CA PRO A 53 2.83 14.48 -14.59
C PRO A 53 4.06 15.02 -15.34
N ALA A 54 5.07 14.17 -15.49
CA ALA A 54 6.27 14.54 -16.21
C ALA A 54 5.99 14.72 -17.71
N ARG A 55 6.47 15.82 -18.27
CA ARG A 55 6.49 16.05 -19.72
C ARG A 55 7.77 15.46 -20.31
N GLY A 56 7.75 14.16 -20.62
CA GLY A 56 8.88 13.45 -21.23
C GLY A 56 9.43 12.34 -20.34
N LYS A 57 10.76 12.20 -20.28
CA LYS A 57 11.39 11.16 -19.46
C LYS A 57 11.14 11.42 -17.98
N ILE A 58 10.60 10.42 -17.28
CA ILE A 58 10.41 10.44 -15.83
C ILE A 58 11.77 10.25 -15.16
N ALA A 59 12.18 11.18 -14.30
CA ALA A 59 13.28 10.97 -13.38
C ALA A 59 12.74 10.21 -12.16
N CYS A 60 12.79 8.87 -12.21
CA CYS A 60 12.26 8.03 -11.16
C CYS A 60 13.20 7.99 -9.94
N VAL A 61 13.18 9.06 -9.16
CA VAL A 61 14.01 9.24 -7.97
C VAL A 61 13.12 9.70 -6.83
N PHE A 62 13.24 9.02 -5.70
CA PHE A 62 12.54 9.40 -4.48
C PHE A 62 13.23 10.61 -3.83
N ALA A 63 12.88 11.80 -4.31
CA ALA A 63 13.41 13.07 -3.83
C ALA A 63 12.30 14.12 -3.85
N THR A 64 11.96 14.64 -2.66
CA THR A 64 10.92 15.64 -2.47
C THR A 64 11.32 16.99 -3.06
N GLN A 65 10.34 17.72 -3.59
CA GLN A 65 10.42 19.04 -4.19
C GLN A 65 9.29 19.93 -3.63
N ASP A 66 9.43 21.24 -3.80
CA ASP A 66 8.39 22.19 -3.41
C ASP A 66 7.10 21.92 -4.19
N GLY A 67 5.99 21.76 -3.47
CA GLY A 67 4.66 21.47 -4.05
C GLY A 67 4.34 19.99 -4.19
N ASP A 68 5.25 19.09 -3.85
CA ASP A 68 4.94 17.66 -3.74
C ASP A 68 3.94 17.38 -2.60
N VAL A 69 3.06 16.42 -2.83
CA VAL A 69 2.26 15.80 -1.77
C VAL A 69 2.93 14.52 -1.32
N ARG A 70 2.96 14.29 -0.01
CA ARG A 70 3.51 13.06 0.59
C ARG A 70 2.40 12.22 1.18
N ILE A 71 2.41 10.93 0.86
CA ILE A 71 1.53 9.92 1.45
C ILE A 71 2.43 8.81 2.00
N GLY A 72 2.05 8.23 3.13
CA GLY A 72 2.85 7.28 3.90
C GLY A 72 3.51 7.96 5.09
N GLU A 73 2.96 7.68 6.27
CA GLU A 73 3.57 8.00 7.56
C GLU A 73 4.42 6.81 8.04
N PRO A 74 5.38 7.02 8.95
CA PRO A 74 6.05 5.92 9.63
C PRO A 74 5.03 4.92 10.17
N GLU A 75 5.33 3.63 10.07
CA GLU A 75 4.45 2.53 10.45
C GLU A 75 3.16 2.35 9.63
N ASP A 76 2.82 3.23 8.67
CA ASP A 76 1.66 3.08 7.79
C ASP A 76 1.94 2.03 6.71
N PRO A 77 1.30 0.84 6.76
CA PRO A 77 1.70 -0.30 5.94
C PRO A 77 0.96 -0.26 4.59
N ILE A 78 1.16 0.83 3.84
CA ILE A 78 0.49 1.08 2.56
C ILE A 78 1.33 0.67 1.35
N TYR A 79 0.67 0.18 0.31
CA TYR A 79 1.27 -0.33 -0.92
C TYR A 79 0.48 0.11 -2.15
N TYR A 80 1.17 0.33 -3.27
CA TYR A 80 0.54 0.78 -4.51
C TYR A 80 -0.37 -0.31 -5.11
N ARG A 81 -1.58 0.08 -5.55
CA ARG A 81 -2.48 -0.77 -6.34
C ARG A 81 -2.77 -0.20 -7.72
N GLY A 82 -2.91 1.11 -7.84
CA GLY A 82 -3.21 1.72 -9.13
C GLY A 82 -3.35 3.24 -9.08
N LEU A 83 -3.48 3.84 -10.26
CA LEU A 83 -3.71 5.27 -10.44
C LEU A 83 -4.76 5.46 -11.55
N ALA A 84 -5.92 5.99 -11.19
CA ALA A 84 -7.09 6.13 -12.07
C ALA A 84 -7.57 7.59 -12.05
N GLY A 85 -7.32 8.33 -13.14
CA GLY A 85 -7.52 9.79 -13.16
C GLY A 85 -6.85 10.48 -11.95
N PRO A 86 -7.59 11.27 -11.14
CA PRO A 86 -7.05 11.91 -9.95
C PRO A 86 -7.01 10.99 -8.72
N TYR A 87 -7.34 9.70 -8.83
CA TYR A 87 -7.42 8.80 -7.67
C TYR A 87 -6.22 7.88 -7.55
N LEU A 88 -5.53 7.98 -6.43
CA LEU A 88 -4.49 7.04 -6.04
C LEU A 88 -5.13 5.89 -5.24
N VAL A 89 -4.97 4.67 -5.76
CA VAL A 89 -5.48 3.45 -5.14
C VAL A 89 -4.33 2.72 -4.48
N LEU A 90 -4.47 2.48 -3.18
CA LEU A 90 -3.50 1.80 -2.33
C LEU A 90 -4.18 0.66 -1.58
N GLU A 91 -3.36 -0.28 -1.11
CA GLU A 91 -3.74 -1.23 -0.06
C GLU A 91 -3.06 -0.81 1.24
N ARG A 92 -3.76 -0.90 2.37
CA ARG A 92 -3.13 -0.89 3.70
C ARG A 92 -3.20 -2.29 4.30
N SER A 93 -2.05 -2.93 4.56
CA SER A 93 -2.03 -4.27 5.16
C SER A 93 -0.69 -4.64 5.82
N THR A 94 -0.74 -5.41 6.91
CA THR A 94 0.45 -6.10 7.47
C THR A 94 0.36 -7.62 7.36
N GLY A 95 -0.66 -8.13 6.66
CA GLY A 95 -0.99 -9.55 6.59
C GLY A 95 -1.87 -9.88 5.38
N PRO A 96 -2.55 -11.03 5.39
CA PRO A 96 -3.42 -11.45 4.29
C PRO A 96 -4.75 -10.68 4.23
N ASP A 97 -5.13 -10.01 5.32
CA ASP A 97 -6.40 -9.29 5.42
C ASP A 97 -6.12 -7.77 5.37
N GLY A 98 -6.28 -7.18 4.18
CA GLY A 98 -6.00 -5.76 3.94
C GLY A 98 -7.22 -4.83 3.91
N SER A 99 -6.94 -3.53 3.81
CA SER A 99 -7.92 -2.49 3.48
C SER A 99 -7.62 -1.88 2.13
N LEU A 100 -8.66 -1.59 1.36
CA LEU A 100 -8.58 -0.70 0.22
C LEU A 100 -8.54 0.76 0.70
N VAL A 101 -7.58 1.53 0.19
CA VAL A 101 -7.43 2.95 0.49
C VAL A 101 -7.41 3.75 -0.82
N ILE A 102 -8.31 4.73 -0.96
CA ILE A 102 -8.36 5.61 -2.14
C ILE A 102 -8.22 7.06 -1.69
N TYR A 103 -7.27 7.77 -2.30
CA TYR A 103 -7.10 9.22 -2.14
C TYR A 103 -7.60 9.94 -3.38
N ASP A 104 -8.32 11.04 -3.19
CA ASP A 104 -8.54 12.07 -4.21
C ASP A 104 -7.38 13.07 -4.17
N LEU A 105 -6.57 13.05 -5.22
CA LEU A 105 -5.40 13.91 -5.35
C LEU A 105 -5.77 15.36 -5.70
N ASP A 106 -6.88 15.58 -6.40
CA ASP A 106 -7.38 16.92 -6.72
C ASP A 106 -7.92 17.63 -5.47
N ALA A 107 -8.47 16.86 -4.52
CA ALA A 107 -8.89 17.36 -3.20
C ALA A 107 -7.70 17.63 -2.24
N GLY A 108 -6.46 17.39 -2.67
CA GLY A 108 -5.23 17.67 -1.91
C GLY A 108 -4.68 16.51 -1.09
N ALA A 109 -5.29 15.31 -1.18
CA ALA A 109 -4.82 14.05 -0.59
C ALA A 109 -4.45 14.07 0.91
N PHE A 110 -5.06 14.95 1.70
CA PHE A 110 -4.80 15.03 3.15
C PHE A 110 -5.38 13.86 3.95
N ALA A 111 -6.43 13.23 3.42
CA ALA A 111 -7.06 12.05 3.98
C ALA A 111 -7.63 11.18 2.85
N PRO A 112 -7.67 9.86 3.03
CA PRO A 112 -8.32 9.00 2.05
C PRO A 112 -9.83 9.26 2.03
N ILE A 113 -10.43 9.20 0.85
CA ILE A 113 -11.88 9.27 0.66
C ILE A 113 -12.54 7.89 0.87
N ILE A 114 -11.76 6.82 0.74
CA ILE A 114 -12.15 5.44 1.03
C ILE A 114 -11.03 4.80 1.83
N ASP A 115 -11.37 4.15 2.94
CA ASP A 115 -10.46 3.37 3.77
C ASP A 115 -11.30 2.26 4.43
N VAL A 116 -11.44 1.13 3.74
CA VAL A 116 -12.39 0.06 4.09
C VAL A 116 -11.72 -1.30 4.01
N PRO A 117 -12.07 -2.25 4.89
CA PRO A 117 -11.59 -3.63 4.76
C PRO A 117 -12.10 -4.20 3.44
N ALA A 118 -11.19 -4.77 2.65
CA ALA A 118 -11.51 -5.33 1.35
C ALA A 118 -10.81 -6.67 1.16
N ASP A 119 -11.31 -7.47 0.22
CA ASP A 119 -10.56 -8.62 -0.29
C ASP A 119 -9.43 -8.12 -1.20
N ASP A 120 -8.41 -8.96 -1.43
CA ASP A 120 -7.21 -8.58 -2.21
C ASP A 120 -7.51 -8.34 -3.71
N ASP A 121 -8.63 -8.88 -4.19
CA ASP A 121 -9.10 -8.74 -5.57
C ASP A 121 -9.65 -7.34 -5.83
N VAL A 122 -8.75 -6.44 -6.22
CA VAL A 122 -9.04 -5.06 -6.60
C VAL A 122 -8.68 -4.85 -8.07
N LEU A 123 -9.65 -4.42 -8.87
CA LEU A 123 -9.46 -4.03 -10.26
C LEU A 123 -9.44 -2.51 -10.35
N VAL A 124 -8.39 -1.96 -10.95
CA VAL A 124 -8.23 -0.52 -11.19
C VAL A 124 -8.06 -0.29 -12.69
N ASP A 125 -8.97 0.47 -13.28
CA ASP A 125 -8.85 0.97 -14.66
C ASP A 125 -9.15 2.48 -14.72
N ASP A 126 -9.22 3.05 -15.93
CA ASP A 126 -9.44 4.48 -16.15
C ASP A 126 -10.88 4.95 -15.88
N GLN A 127 -11.83 4.02 -15.81
CA GLN A 127 -13.25 4.30 -15.63
C GLN A 127 -13.71 4.02 -14.20
N GLN A 128 -13.18 2.97 -13.58
CA GLN A 128 -13.66 2.48 -12.31
C GLN A 128 -12.60 1.77 -11.46
N VAL A 129 -12.87 1.71 -10.16
CA VAL A 129 -12.24 0.78 -9.23
C VAL A 129 -13.30 -0.20 -8.74
N VAL A 130 -13.10 -1.49 -9.01
CA VAL A 130 -14.01 -2.56 -8.56
C VAL A 130 -13.32 -3.36 -7.48
N TYR A 131 -13.99 -3.54 -6.36
CA TYR A 131 -13.45 -4.23 -5.19
C TYR A 131 -14.55 -4.92 -4.40
N TRP A 132 -14.16 -5.87 -3.56
CA TRP A 132 -15.05 -6.55 -2.64
C TRP A 132 -14.82 -6.02 -1.23
N GLU A 133 -15.78 -5.24 -0.72
CA GLU A 133 -15.74 -4.69 0.64
C GLU A 133 -16.22 -5.75 1.64
N ARG A 134 -15.47 -6.00 2.70
CA ARG A 134 -15.86 -6.90 3.79
C ARG A 134 -16.82 -6.16 4.72
N THR A 135 -18.11 -6.44 4.63
CA THR A 135 -19.18 -5.63 5.27
C THR A 135 -19.69 -6.22 6.58
N ASP A 136 -19.76 -7.54 6.70
CA ASP A 136 -20.35 -8.23 7.84
C ASP A 136 -19.56 -9.47 8.25
N GLN A 137 -19.76 -9.92 9.49
CA GLN A 137 -19.27 -11.22 9.92
C GLN A 137 -20.07 -12.35 9.25
N GLY A 138 -19.36 -13.36 8.75
CA GLY A 138 -19.93 -14.60 8.27
C GLY A 138 -20.24 -15.54 9.43
N THR A 139 -21.46 -16.05 9.46
CA THR A 139 -21.99 -17.01 10.42
C THR A 139 -22.61 -18.20 9.71
N ALA A 140 -22.98 -19.23 10.45
CA ALA A 140 -23.67 -20.40 9.88
C ALA A 140 -25.02 -20.05 9.23
N GLU A 141 -25.60 -18.90 9.57
CA GLU A 141 -26.89 -18.43 9.04
C GLU A 141 -26.77 -17.64 7.73
N ASN A 142 -25.68 -16.88 7.54
CA ASN A 142 -25.54 -15.97 6.39
C ASN A 142 -24.37 -16.32 5.44
N CYS A 143 -23.46 -17.21 5.83
CA CYS A 143 -22.33 -17.64 5.02
C CYS A 143 -22.43 -19.14 4.70
N PRO A 144 -22.71 -19.52 3.43
CA PRO A 144 -22.81 -20.93 3.03
C PRO A 144 -21.55 -21.75 3.31
N ASP A 145 -20.39 -21.12 3.22
CA ASP A 145 -19.07 -21.76 3.35
C ASP A 145 -18.53 -21.72 4.79
N PHE A 146 -19.33 -21.24 5.76
CA PHE A 146 -18.90 -21.04 7.14
C PHE A 146 -18.34 -22.30 7.78
N ALA A 147 -19.00 -23.44 7.58
CA ALA A 147 -18.56 -24.71 8.14
C ALA A 147 -17.21 -25.17 7.54
N GLU A 148 -17.00 -24.91 6.25
CA GLU A 148 -15.75 -25.24 5.57
C GLU A 148 -14.60 -24.39 6.10
N HIS A 149 -14.77 -23.06 6.14
CA HIS A 149 -13.77 -22.12 6.64
C HIS A 149 -13.36 -22.46 8.08
N GLN A 150 -14.34 -22.67 8.97
CA GLN A 150 -14.09 -23.02 10.37
C GLN A 150 -13.35 -24.36 10.50
N SER A 151 -13.65 -25.34 9.65
CA SER A 151 -12.96 -26.64 9.67
C SER A 151 -11.49 -26.53 9.24
N ALA A 152 -11.17 -25.55 8.41
CA ALA A 152 -9.81 -25.20 7.98
C ALA A 152 -9.09 -24.24 8.94
N GLY A 153 -9.77 -23.75 9.98
CA GLY A 153 -9.23 -22.84 10.98
C GLY A 153 -9.28 -21.36 10.61
N PHE A 154 -10.12 -20.98 9.64
CA PHE A 154 -10.33 -19.60 9.20
C PHE A 154 -11.62 -19.01 9.74
N GLY A 155 -11.66 -17.68 9.87
CA GLY A 155 -12.90 -16.93 10.05
C GLY A 155 -13.69 -16.82 8.74
N SER A 156 -14.89 -16.25 8.82
CA SER A 156 -15.73 -15.93 7.66
C SER A 156 -16.25 -14.50 7.74
N VAL A 157 -16.36 -13.85 6.59
CA VAL A 157 -17.01 -12.54 6.39
C VAL A 157 -17.94 -12.58 5.18
N ILE A 158 -18.88 -11.66 5.14
CA ILE A 158 -19.61 -11.33 3.91
C ILE A 158 -18.86 -10.22 3.22
N SER A 159 -18.56 -10.44 1.94
CA SER A 159 -17.99 -9.43 1.06
C SER A 159 -19.05 -9.00 0.04
N GLU A 160 -19.19 -7.70 -0.16
CA GLU A 160 -20.08 -7.10 -1.16
C GLU A 160 -19.26 -6.39 -2.23
N GLN A 161 -19.60 -6.56 -3.49
CA GLN A 161 -18.90 -5.86 -4.56
C GLN A 161 -19.33 -4.40 -4.60
N ARG A 162 -18.32 -3.54 -4.65
CA ARG A 162 -18.43 -2.09 -4.80
C ARG A 162 -17.80 -1.67 -6.12
N VAL A 163 -18.39 -0.64 -6.71
CA VAL A 163 -17.86 0.05 -7.90
C VAL A 163 -17.69 1.51 -7.54
N PHE A 164 -16.45 1.98 -7.58
CA PHE A 164 -16.11 3.39 -7.49
C PHE A 164 -15.92 3.94 -8.89
N GLU A 165 -16.79 4.86 -9.29
CA GLU A 165 -16.76 5.49 -10.61
C GLU A 165 -15.77 6.66 -10.63
N VAL A 166 -14.73 6.58 -11.44
CA VAL A 166 -13.67 7.60 -11.53
C VAL A 166 -14.23 8.94 -12.00
N ALA A 167 -15.13 8.93 -12.98
CA ALA A 167 -15.67 10.17 -13.55
C ALA A 167 -16.43 11.03 -12.54
N THR A 168 -17.05 10.42 -11.53
CA THR A 168 -17.94 11.10 -10.57
C THR A 168 -17.42 11.06 -9.14
N GLY A 169 -16.45 10.19 -8.83
CA GLY A 169 -15.98 9.93 -7.48
C GLY A 169 -17.02 9.26 -6.58
N THR A 170 -18.01 8.56 -7.17
CA THR A 170 -19.13 7.97 -6.43
C THR A 170 -18.99 6.47 -6.29
N ILE A 171 -19.36 5.95 -5.11
CA ILE A 171 -19.40 4.51 -4.83
C ILE A 171 -20.82 4.00 -5.02
N SER A 172 -20.96 2.83 -5.61
CA SER A 172 -22.21 2.07 -5.68
C SER A 172 -22.00 0.61 -5.32
N ALA A 173 -23.04 -0.03 -4.81
CA ALA A 173 -23.10 -1.47 -4.62
C ALA A 173 -23.62 -2.12 -5.91
N SER A 174 -22.96 -3.17 -6.41
CA SER A 174 -23.52 -3.94 -7.54
C SER A 174 -24.67 -4.85 -7.11
N GLY A 175 -24.75 -5.15 -5.81
CA GLY A 175 -25.68 -6.12 -5.23
C GLY A 175 -25.16 -7.56 -5.23
N GLU A 176 -23.96 -7.79 -5.80
CA GLU A 176 -23.26 -9.06 -5.66
C GLU A 176 -22.60 -9.18 -4.29
N TRP A 177 -22.65 -10.39 -3.74
CA TRP A 177 -22.00 -10.72 -2.47
C TRP A 177 -21.52 -12.17 -2.50
N HIS A 178 -20.50 -12.47 -1.69
CA HIS A 178 -20.05 -13.83 -1.40
C HIS A 178 -19.55 -13.96 0.02
N CYS A 179 -19.31 -15.19 0.47
CA CYS A 179 -18.62 -15.43 1.73
C CYS A 179 -17.12 -15.59 1.47
N THR A 180 -16.29 -14.84 2.20
CA THR A 180 -14.83 -14.90 2.13
C THR A 180 -14.27 -15.45 3.43
N ASN A 181 -13.20 -16.24 3.36
CA ASN A 181 -12.46 -16.68 4.53
C ASN A 181 -11.48 -15.61 4.99
N THR A 182 -11.17 -15.57 6.29
CA THR A 182 -10.25 -14.57 6.87
C THR A 182 -9.30 -15.21 7.87
N GLN A 183 -8.14 -14.56 8.11
CA GLN A 183 -7.07 -15.05 8.99
C GLN A 183 -6.88 -14.19 10.25
#